data_AF-A0A970R206-F1
#
_entry.id   AF-A0A970R206-F1
#
_cell.length_a   1.000
_cell.length_b   1.000
_cell.length_c   1.000
_cell.angle_alpha   90.00
_cell.angle_beta   90.00
_cell.angle_gamma   90.00
#
_symmetry.space_group_name_H-M   'P 1'
#
loop_
_entity.id
_entity.type
_entity.pdbx_description
1 polymer ?
#
loop_
_entity_poly.entity_id
_entity_poly.type
_entity_poly.pdbx_seq_one_letter_code
_entity_poly.pdbx_strand_id
1 'polypeptide(L)'
;MKQFDCLYEAAKSAATLSARWRFATSDEQYDTVSLLSIAETSDAENPTDEDSYYVVSPGGAIGFCENGEEIDWLFLPDSGTAEPLPGTVEAAPQIKYCPKCGSGIIPGAHFCGKCGARLC
;
A
#
# COMPACT_ATOMS: atom_id res chain seq x y z
N MET A 1 -8.37 -3.42 -4.93
CA MET A 1 -8.99 -2.62 -3.85
C MET A 1 -10.49 -2.75 -4.03
N LYS A 2 -11.26 -2.91 -2.95
CA LYS A 2 -12.74 -3.01 -3.02
C LYS A 2 -13.34 -1.66 -2.63
N GLN A 3 -14.36 -1.22 -3.36
CA GLN A 3 -15.11 -0.01 -3.07
C GLN A 3 -16.43 -0.37 -2.38
N PHE A 4 -16.89 0.51 -1.49
CA PHE A 4 -18.13 0.37 -0.73
C PHE A 4 -18.81 1.72 -0.59
N ASP A 5 -20.13 1.71 -0.60
CA ASP A 5 -20.96 2.89 -0.42
C ASP A 5 -21.26 3.18 1.06
N CYS A 6 -20.88 2.28 1.99
CA CYS A 6 -21.08 2.46 3.43
C CYS A 6 -19.81 2.09 4.22
N LEU A 7 -19.51 2.86 5.27
CA LEU A 7 -18.34 2.62 6.13
C LEU A 7 -18.45 1.30 6.88
N TYR A 8 -19.65 0.91 7.30
CA TYR A 8 -19.88 -0.34 8.02
C TYR A 8 -19.53 -1.57 7.17
N GLU A 9 -19.92 -1.57 5.88
CA GLU A 9 -19.57 -2.67 4.97
C GLU A 9 -18.07 -2.71 4.66
N ALA A 10 -17.45 -1.53 4.51
CA ALA A 10 -16.01 -1.41 4.36
C ALA A 10 -15.26 -1.94 5.59
N ALA A 11 -15.67 -1.53 6.80
CA ALA A 11 -15.11 -1.97 8.06
C ALA A 11 -15.30 -3.47 8.30
N LYS A 12 -16.47 -4.03 7.98
CA LYS A 12 -16.73 -5.47 8.06
C LYS A 12 -15.85 -6.26 7.11
N SER A 13 -15.64 -5.75 5.90
CA SER A 13 -14.72 -6.36 4.93
C SER A 13 -13.28 -6.28 5.40
N ALA A 14 -12.83 -5.12 5.89
CA ALA A 14 -11.52 -4.95 6.48
C ALA A 14 -11.29 -5.86 7.70
N ALA A 15 -12.33 -6.10 8.51
CA ALA A 15 -12.27 -6.97 9.68
C ALA A 15 -12.04 -8.45 9.36
N THR A 16 -12.24 -8.86 8.11
CA THR A 16 -11.79 -10.18 7.65
C THR A 16 -10.29 -10.26 7.35
N LEU A 17 -9.63 -9.10 7.19
CA LEU A 17 -8.23 -8.96 6.80
C LEU A 17 -7.32 -8.50 7.95
N SER A 18 -7.87 -7.75 8.91
CA SER A 18 -7.11 -7.19 10.03
C SER A 18 -7.96 -7.20 11.31
N ALA A 19 -7.30 -7.18 12.47
CA ALA A 19 -7.95 -7.20 13.78
C ALA A 19 -7.92 -5.84 14.51
N ARG A 20 -7.07 -4.93 14.06
CA ARG A 20 -6.84 -3.61 14.65
C ARG A 20 -6.52 -2.60 13.57
N TRP A 21 -6.92 -1.37 13.81
CA TRP A 21 -6.62 -0.22 12.95
C TRP A 21 -6.14 0.94 13.79
N ARG A 22 -5.41 1.84 13.15
CA ARG A 22 -5.01 3.11 13.70
C ARG A 22 -5.32 4.19 12.68
N PHE A 23 -5.73 5.36 13.16
CA PHE A 23 -5.92 6.49 12.27
C PHE A 23 -4.58 6.96 11.70
N ALA A 24 -4.53 7.39 10.43
CA ALA A 24 -3.26 7.81 9.83
C ALA A 24 -2.73 9.14 10.42
N THR A 25 -3.62 10.01 10.89
CA THR A 25 -3.28 11.34 11.43
C THR A 25 -3.27 11.40 12.96
N SER A 26 -3.69 10.33 13.64
CA SER A 26 -3.75 10.24 15.12
C SER A 26 -3.24 8.88 15.61
N ASP A 27 -2.75 8.80 16.85
CA ASP A 27 -2.34 7.52 17.43
C ASP A 27 -3.50 6.68 18.01
N GLU A 28 -4.74 7.06 17.68
CA GLU A 28 -5.94 6.34 18.11
C GLU A 28 -6.02 4.97 17.46
N GLN A 29 -6.11 3.95 18.30
CA GLN A 29 -6.22 2.56 17.92
C GLN A 29 -7.65 2.07 18.12
N TYR A 30 -8.16 1.34 17.14
CA TYR A 30 -9.50 0.78 17.13
C TYR A 30 -9.42 -0.71 16.92
N ASP A 31 -10.05 -1.48 17.80
CA ASP A 31 -10.33 -2.89 17.56
C ASP A 31 -11.54 -3.07 16.63
N THR A 32 -11.75 -4.29 16.17
CA THR A 32 -12.85 -4.64 15.25
C THR A 32 -14.22 -4.20 15.76
N VAL A 33 -14.48 -4.33 17.05
CA VAL A 33 -15.79 -4.02 17.63
C VAL A 33 -15.98 -2.50 17.68
N SER A 34 -14.98 -1.77 18.19
CA SER A 34 -15.00 -0.31 18.22
C SER A 34 -15.15 0.30 16.83
N LEU A 35 -14.38 -0.18 15.84
CA LEU A 35 -14.44 0.34 14.47
C LEU A 35 -15.82 0.10 13.84
N LEU A 36 -16.41 -1.08 14.02
CA LEU A 36 -17.74 -1.40 13.49
C LEU A 36 -18.84 -0.55 14.13
N SER A 37 -18.77 -0.29 15.44
CA SER A 37 -19.74 0.60 16.11
C SER A 37 -19.62 2.05 15.64
N ILE A 38 -18.39 2.55 15.47
CA ILE A 38 -18.16 3.90 14.94
C ILE A 38 -18.67 3.99 13.50
N ALA A 39 -18.38 2.98 12.68
CA ALA A 39 -18.82 2.91 11.30
C ALA A 39 -20.36 2.97 11.18
N GLU A 40 -21.07 2.17 11.96
CA GLU A 40 -22.54 2.16 11.99
C GLU A 40 -23.12 3.52 12.40
N THR A 41 -22.53 4.15 13.42
CA THR A 41 -22.97 5.48 13.87
C THR A 41 -22.69 6.55 12.82
N SER A 42 -21.53 6.47 12.16
CA SER A 42 -21.13 7.44 11.13
C SER A 42 -22.01 7.34 9.89
N ASP A 43 -22.34 6.12 9.43
CA ASP A 43 -23.25 5.90 8.30
C ASP A 43 -24.68 6.42 8.60
N ALA A 44 -25.11 6.37 9.86
CA ALA A 44 -26.42 6.87 10.29
C ALA A 44 -26.46 8.41 10.37
N GLU A 45 -25.36 9.05 10.80
CA GLU A 45 -25.28 10.50 10.97
C GLU A 45 -24.90 11.22 9.67
N ASN A 46 -24.08 10.60 8.83
CA ASN A 46 -23.54 11.18 7.60
C ASN A 46 -23.58 10.16 6.46
N PRO A 47 -24.75 9.96 5.82
CA PRO A 47 -24.87 9.06 4.68
C PRO A 47 -24.01 9.56 3.52
N THR A 48 -23.33 8.63 2.87
CA THR A 48 -22.46 8.83 1.72
C THR A 48 -23.26 9.33 0.52
N ASP A 49 -22.78 10.38 -0.15
CA ASP A 49 -23.39 10.94 -1.36
C ASP A 49 -22.98 10.14 -2.61
N GLU A 50 -23.57 10.44 -3.78
CA GLU A 50 -23.39 9.69 -5.04
C GLU A 50 -21.92 9.68 -5.53
N ASP A 51 -21.14 10.70 -5.15
CA ASP A 51 -19.73 10.86 -5.51
C ASP A 51 -18.74 10.40 -4.41
N SER A 52 -19.25 10.03 -3.23
CA SER A 52 -18.44 9.65 -2.08
C SER A 52 -18.37 8.13 -1.91
N TYR A 53 -17.18 7.59 -1.70
CA TYR A 53 -17.00 6.14 -1.55
C TYR A 53 -15.89 5.77 -0.57
N TYR A 54 -16.02 4.58 0.01
CA TYR A 54 -15.01 3.97 0.87
C TYR A 54 -14.19 2.95 0.09
N VAL A 55 -12.87 2.96 0.28
CA VAL A 55 -11.95 1.99 -0.33
C VAL A 55 -11.31 1.11 0.73
N VAL A 56 -11.35 -0.20 0.52
CA VAL A 56 -10.63 -1.18 1.32
C VAL A 56 -9.48 -1.76 0.51
N SER A 57 -8.26 -1.55 1.01
CA SER A 57 -7.06 -2.14 0.47
C SER A 57 -7.01 -3.65 0.79
N PRO A 58 -6.28 -4.46 -0.01
CA PRO A 58 -6.10 -5.88 0.29
C PRO A 58 -5.39 -6.14 1.63
N GLY A 59 -4.68 -5.14 2.17
CA GLY A 59 -4.05 -5.21 3.50
C GLY A 59 -4.99 -4.89 4.66
N GLY A 60 -6.24 -4.48 4.39
CA GLY A 60 -7.22 -4.11 5.42
C GLY A 60 -7.28 -2.62 5.74
N ALA A 61 -6.50 -1.76 5.08
CA ALA A 61 -6.64 -0.31 5.21
C ALA A 61 -7.96 0.18 4.62
N ILE A 62 -8.60 1.14 5.29
CA ILE A 62 -9.88 1.73 4.90
C ILE A 62 -9.63 3.21 4.65
N GLY A 63 -9.92 3.68 3.44
CA GLY A 63 -9.89 5.10 3.10
C GLY A 63 -11.28 5.60 2.74
N PHE A 64 -11.54 6.87 2.98
CA PHE A 64 -12.72 7.58 2.49
C PHE A 64 -12.32 8.59 1.43
N CYS A 65 -13.11 8.67 0.36
CA CYS A 65 -12.97 9.65 -0.69
C CYS A 65 -14.31 10.38 -0.84
N GLU A 66 -14.33 11.70 -0.62
CA GLU A 66 -15.56 12.50 -0.72
C GLU A 66 -15.90 12.86 -2.18
N ASN A 67 -14.88 13.15 -3.01
CA ASN A 67 -15.06 13.66 -4.38
C ASN A 67 -14.23 12.90 -5.44
N GLY A 68 -13.77 11.68 -5.10
CA GLY A 68 -13.00 10.81 -5.99
C GLY A 68 -11.60 11.28 -6.39
N GLU A 69 -11.14 12.44 -5.92
CA GLU A 69 -9.83 13.01 -6.28
C GLU A 69 -8.72 12.66 -5.26
N GLU A 70 -9.06 12.51 -3.97
CA GLU A 70 -8.11 12.17 -2.91
C GLU A 70 -8.74 11.38 -1.75
N ILE A 71 -7.89 10.79 -0.90
CA ILE A 71 -8.30 10.13 0.33
C ILE A 71 -8.31 11.18 1.44
N ASP A 72 -9.49 11.58 1.89
CA ASP A 72 -9.68 12.56 2.97
C ASP A 72 -9.16 12.04 4.30
N TRP A 73 -9.45 10.78 4.61
CA TRP A 73 -8.96 10.12 5.81
C TRP A 73 -8.73 8.62 5.60
N LEU A 74 -7.81 8.06 6.40
CA LEU A 74 -7.29 6.71 6.24
C LEU A 74 -7.14 6.01 7.59
N PHE A 75 -7.76 4.84 7.74
CA PHE A 75 -7.42 3.85 8.75
C PHE A 75 -6.35 2.91 8.20
N LEU A 76 -5.22 2.88 8.88
CA LEU A 76 -4.15 1.93 8.62
C LEU A 76 -4.39 0.70 9.50
N PRO A 77 -4.38 -0.51 8.94
CA PRO A 77 -4.44 -1.72 9.73
C PRO A 77 -3.13 -1.82 10.53
N ASP A 78 -3.23 -2.21 11.80
CA ASP A 78 -2.07 -2.68 12.54
C ASP A 78 -1.74 -4.08 12.02
N SER A 79 -1.13 -4.12 10.84
CA SER A 79 -0.71 -5.37 10.23
C SER A 79 0.47 -5.90 11.04
N GLY A 80 0.19 -6.81 11.98
CA GLY A 80 1.19 -7.76 12.49
C GLY A 80 1.84 -8.60 11.38
N THR A 81 1.29 -8.52 10.17
CA THR A 81 1.92 -8.89 8.90
C THR A 81 2.13 -7.63 8.08
N ALA A 82 3.15 -6.86 8.45
CA ALA A 82 4.04 -6.37 7.42
C ALA A 82 4.53 -7.61 6.64
N GLU A 83 3.75 -8.05 5.65
CA GLU A 83 4.42 -8.43 4.42
C GLU A 83 5.36 -7.25 4.16
N PRO A 84 6.68 -7.49 4.08
CA PRO A 84 7.56 -6.41 3.70
C PRO A 84 6.98 -5.95 2.37
N LEU A 85 6.37 -4.76 2.37
CA LEU A 85 6.46 -3.90 1.22
C LEU A 85 7.89 -4.11 0.73
N PRO A 86 8.15 -4.39 -0.55
CA PRO A 86 9.46 -4.12 -1.10
C PRO A 86 9.66 -2.59 -1.03
N GLY A 87 9.76 -2.04 0.19
CA GLY A 87 10.39 -0.79 0.59
C GLY A 87 11.90 -0.95 0.54
N THR A 88 12.39 -1.86 -0.29
CA THR A 88 13.61 -1.69 -1.02
C THR A 88 13.16 -1.75 -2.47
N VAL A 89 13.09 -0.59 -3.13
CA VAL A 89 13.57 -0.54 -4.50
C VAL A 89 14.99 -1.11 -4.41
N GLU A 90 15.11 -2.44 -4.53
CA GLU A 90 16.39 -3.04 -4.82
C GLU A 90 16.72 -2.38 -6.13
N ALA A 91 17.60 -1.38 -6.04
CA ALA A 91 18.23 -0.76 -7.18
C ALA A 91 18.74 -1.96 -7.95
N ALA A 92 18.00 -2.33 -9.00
CA ALA A 92 18.32 -3.49 -9.82
C ALA A 92 19.82 -3.38 -10.05
N PRO A 93 20.62 -4.41 -9.73
CA PRO A 93 22.05 -4.33 -9.93
C PRO A 93 22.19 -3.83 -11.36
N GLN A 94 22.76 -2.64 -11.51
CA GLN A 94 22.86 -1.97 -12.80
C GLN A 94 23.82 -2.87 -13.57
N ILE A 95 23.27 -3.89 -14.23
CA ILE A 95 24.01 -4.84 -15.04
C ILE A 95 24.52 -3.98 -16.16
N LYS A 96 25.76 -3.53 -15.99
CA LYS A 96 26.45 -2.79 -17.03
C LYS A 96 26.73 -3.79 -18.14
N TYR A 97 26.62 -3.34 -19.38
CA TYR A 97 26.97 -4.14 -20.54
C TYR A 97 28.28 -3.62 -21.12
N CYS A 98 29.10 -4.53 -21.66
CA CYS A 98 30.33 -4.14 -22.33
C CYS A 98 29.99 -3.32 -23.58
N PRO A 99 30.52 -2.09 -23.75
CA PRO A 99 30.23 -1.26 -24.93
C PRO A 99 30.80 -1.84 -26.23
N LYS A 100 31.69 -2.83 -26.16
CA LYS A 100 32.29 -3.48 -27.33
C LYS A 100 31.54 -4.71 -27.82
N CYS A 101 30.97 -5.53 -26.91
CA CYS A 101 30.36 -6.81 -27.28
C CYS A 101 28.97 -7.05 -26.68
N GLY A 102 28.44 -6.10 -25.91
CA GLY A 102 27.10 -6.17 -25.29
C GLY A 102 26.95 -7.24 -24.20
N SER A 103 28.03 -7.89 -23.77
CA SER A 103 27.94 -8.91 -22.71
C SER A 103 27.86 -8.25 -21.34
N GLY A 104 27.07 -8.85 -20.44
CA GLY A 104 26.96 -8.38 -19.05
C GLY A 104 28.33 -8.36 -18.38
N ILE A 105 28.67 -7.23 -17.77
CA ILE A 105 29.92 -7.05 -17.03
C ILE A 105 29.63 -7.07 -15.54
N ILE A 106 30.52 -7.72 -14.79
CA ILE A 106 30.46 -7.75 -13.34
C ILE A 106 30.86 -6.35 -12.84
N PRO A 107 30.09 -5.71 -11.96
CA PRO A 107 30.47 -4.42 -11.38
C PRO A 107 31.82 -4.57 -10.66
N GLY A 108 32.82 -3.79 -11.08
CA GLY A 108 34.20 -3.86 -10.58
C GLY A 108 35.22 -4.55 -11.51
N ALA A 109 34.78 -5.13 -12.64
CA ALA A 109 35.70 -5.72 -13.60
C ALA A 109 36.44 -4.64 -14.43
N HIS A 110 37.77 -4.70 -14.48
CA HIS A 110 38.61 -3.84 -15.35
C HIS A 110 38.60 -4.27 -16.82
N PHE A 111 38.25 -5.52 -17.11
CA PHE A 111 38.22 -6.10 -18.45
C PHE A 111 36.98 -6.96 -18.64
N CYS A 112 36.44 -6.98 -19.87
CA CYS A 112 35.32 -7.84 -20.20
C CYS A 112 35.78 -9.30 -20.28
N GLY A 113 35.15 -10.19 -19.51
CA GLY A 113 35.46 -11.63 -19.52
C GLY A 113 35.17 -12.35 -20.85
N LYS A 114 34.39 -11.73 -21.75
CA LYS A 114 34.06 -12.34 -23.06
C LYS A 114 34.94 -11.85 -24.21
N CYS A 115 35.25 -10.56 -24.28
CA CYS A 115 35.99 -9.98 -25.41
C CYS A 115 37.34 -9.35 -25.03
N GLY A 116 37.70 -9.31 -23.74
CA GLY A 116 38.96 -8.73 -23.25
C GLY A 116 39.04 -7.20 -23.32
N ALA A 117 37.98 -6.51 -23.73
CA ALA A 117 37.98 -5.05 -23.80
C ALA A 117 38.14 -4.42 -22.41
N ARG A 118 38.97 -3.38 -22.31
CA ARG A 118 39.14 -2.62 -21.07
C ARG A 118 37.86 -1.83 -20.78
N LEU A 119 37.31 -2.05 -19.59
CA LEU A 119 36.13 -1.36 -19.07
C LEU A 119 36.67 -0.18 -18.25
N CYS A 120 36.64 1.01 -18.85
CA CYS A 120 37.19 2.23 -18.28
C CYS A 120 36.39 2.70 -17.06
#